data_AF-A0A1A6FMW8-F1
#
_entry.id   AF-A0A1A6FMW8-F1
#
_cell.length_a   1.000
_cell.length_b   1.000
_cell.length_c   1.000
_cell.angle_alpha   90.00
_cell.angle_beta   90.00
_cell.angle_gamma   90.00
#
_symmetry.space_group_name_H-M   'P 1'
#
loop_
_entity.id
_entity.type
_entity.pdbx_description
1 polymer ?
#
loop_
_entity_poly.entity_id
_entity_poly.type
_entity_poly.pdbx_seq_one_letter_code
_entity_poly.pdbx_strand_id
1 'polypeptide(L)' 'MAKSAWIFLGSFIGLAIGAAAAVAFAVLAAHLFDISQAEGAYAMAVAFFYAPAGAIVGAIAGAVWAASRRVDRRAAQ' A
#
# COMPACT_ATOMS: atom_id res chain seq x y z
N MET A 1 -8.07 -9.89 23.75
CA MET A 1 -7.93 -10.13 22.29
C MET A 1 -7.94 -8.86 21.42
N ALA A 2 -8.51 -7.72 21.83
CA ALA A 2 -8.59 -6.51 20.98
C ALA A 2 -7.25 -5.82 20.64
N LYS A 3 -6.15 -6.17 21.31
CA LYS A 3 -4.85 -5.49 21.16
C LYS A 3 -4.18 -5.84 19.82
N SER A 4 -4.13 -7.11 19.47
CA SER A 4 -3.58 -7.62 18.22
C SER A 4 -4.48 -7.30 17.03
N ALA A 5 -5.80 -7.34 17.23
CA ALA A 5 -6.79 -7.08 16.17
C ALA A 5 -6.61 -5.72 15.47
N TRP A 6 -6.25 -4.67 16.19
CA TRP A 6 -6.02 -3.34 15.59
C TRP A 6 -4.77 -3.27 14.71
N ILE A 7 -3.69 -3.95 15.12
CA ILE A 7 -2.47 -3.99 14.31
C ILE A 7 -2.76 -4.78 13.04
N PHE A 8 -3.44 -5.92 13.16
CA PHE A 8 -3.87 -6.69 12.00
C PHE A 8 -4.77 -5.89 11.06
N LEU A 9 -5.72 -5.12 11.59
CA LEU A 9 -6.58 -4.26 10.78
C LEU A 9 -5.77 -3.17 10.06
N GLY A 10 -4.85 -2.50 10.77
CA GLY A 10 -3.94 -1.52 10.19
C GLY A 10 -3.07 -2.10 9.08
N SER A 11 -2.49 -3.29 9.31
CA SER A 11 -1.72 -4.03 8.30
C SER A 11 -2.57 -4.40 7.09
N PHE A 12 -3.79 -4.89 7.29
CA PHE A 12 -4.66 -5.30 6.18
C PHE A 12 -5.11 -4.12 5.31
N ILE A 13 -5.49 -3.01 5.96
CA ILE A 13 -5.82 -1.77 5.25
C ILE A 13 -4.59 -1.24 4.51
N GLY A 14 -3.43 -1.21 5.18
CA GLY A 14 -2.17 -0.81 4.57
C GLY A 14 -1.79 -1.67 3.37
N LEU A 15 -2.00 -2.99 3.46
CA LEU A 15 -1.76 -3.94 2.38
C LEU A 15 -2.59 -3.61 1.14
N ALA A 16 -3.90 -3.43 1.32
CA ALA A 16 -4.82 -3.12 0.23
C ALA A 16 -4.48 -1.76 -0.41
N ILE A 17 -4.20 -0.74 0.40
CA ILE A 17 -3.83 0.60 -0.08
C ILE A 17 -2.49 0.55 -0.82
N GLY A 18 -1.49 -0.16 -0.30
CA GLY A 18 -0.17 -0.28 -0.92
C GLY A 18 -0.22 -0.97 -2.29
N ALA A 19 -1.01 -2.04 -2.41
CA ALA A 19 -1.24 -2.71 -3.69
C ALA A 19 -1.94 -1.78 -4.69
N ALA A 20 -3.02 -1.11 -4.25
CA ALA A 20 -3.78 -0.18 -5.09
C ALA A 20 -2.91 1.01 -5.53
N ALA A 21 -2.08 1.55 -4.64
CA ALA A 21 -1.17 2.65 -4.94
C ALA A 21 -0.12 2.25 -5.99
N ALA A 22 0.46 1.05 -5.90
CA ALA A 22 1.41 0.56 -6.91
C ALA A 22 0.78 0.53 -8.32
N VAL A 23 -0.44 0.01 -8.44
CA VAL A 23 -1.18 0.01 -9.71
C VAL A 23 -1.53 1.43 -10.16
N ALA A 24 -2.02 2.27 -9.25
CA ALA A 24 -2.37 3.65 -9.55
C ALA A 24 -1.16 4.47 -10.06
N PHE A 25 0.02 4.27 -9.47
CA PHE A 25 1.26 4.92 -9.93
C PHE A 25 1.68 4.44 -11.32
N ALA A 26 1.48 3.17 -11.64
CA ALA A 26 1.75 2.67 -12.99
C ALA A 26 0.81 3.27 -14.04
N VAL A 27 -0.48 3.39 -13.71
CA VAL A 27 -1.47 4.06 -14.58
C VAL A 27 -1.13 5.55 -14.74
N LEU A 28 -0.77 6.22 -13.66
CA LEU A 28 -0.35 7.62 -13.69
C LEU A 28 0.91 7.81 -14.54
N ALA A 29 1.90 6.93 -14.42
CA ALA A 29 3.10 6.94 -15.24
C ALA A 29 2.78 6.77 -16.73
N ALA A 30 1.84 5.89 -17.09
CA ALA A 30 1.42 5.72 -18.48
C ALA A 30 0.89 7.04 -19.09
N HIS A 31 0.16 7.84 -18.31
CA HIS A 31 -0.30 9.16 -18.74
C HIS A 31 0.80 10.22 -18.75
N LEU A 32 1.72 10.21 -17.79
CA LEU A 32 2.78 11.23 -17.70
C LEU A 32 3.87 11.07 -18.76
N PHE A 33 4.11 9.85 -19.23
CA PHE A 33 5.17 9.54 -20.19
C PHE A 33 4.64 9.26 -21.60
N ASP A 34 3.37 9.58 -21.90
CA ASP A 34 2.72 9.34 -23.19
C ASP A 34 2.94 7.90 -23.71
N ILE A 35 2.85 6.92 -22.81
CA ILE A 35 3.05 5.51 -23.16
C ILE A 35 1.93 5.06 -24.09
N SER A 36 2.29 4.46 -25.23
CA SER A 36 1.30 3.96 -26.19
C SER A 36 0.48 2.80 -25.61
N GLN A 37 -0.70 2.52 -26.17
CA GLN A 37 -1.54 1.40 -25.71
C GLN A 37 -0.83 0.04 -25.75
N ALA A 38 0.00 -0.20 -26.77
CA ALA A 38 0.77 -1.44 -26.89
C ALA A 38 1.80 -1.56 -25.76
N GLU A 39 2.56 -0.50 -25.49
CA GLU A 39 3.55 -0.46 -24.41
C GLU A 39 2.87 -0.51 -23.03
N GLY A 40 1.71 0.12 -22.89
CA GLY A 40 0.90 0.12 -21.67
C GLY A 40 0.46 -1.28 -21.25
N ALA A 41 0.12 -2.15 -22.21
CA ALA A 41 -0.23 -3.54 -21.93
C ALA A 41 0.94 -4.30 -21.29
N TYR A 42 2.17 -4.12 -21.79
CA TYR A 42 3.37 -4.72 -21.22
C TYR A 42 3.73 -4.08 -19.86
N ALA A 43 3.63 -2.76 -19.74
CA ALA A 43 3.89 -2.04 -18.50
C ALA A 43 2.92 -2.45 -17.37
N MET A 44 1.66 -2.76 -17.69
CA MET A 44 0.70 -3.26 -16.72
C MET A 44 1.07 -4.64 -16.18
N ALA A 45 1.65 -5.53 -16.99
CA ALA A 45 2.16 -6.80 -16.49
C ALA A 45 3.27 -6.59 -15.44
N VAL A 46 4.17 -5.63 -15.68
CA VAL A 46 5.21 -5.24 -14.73
C VAL A 46 4.60 -4.63 -13.46
N ALA A 47 3.60 -3.76 -13.61
CA ALA A 47 2.92 -3.15 -12.48
C ALA A 47 2.26 -4.19 -11.55
N PHE A 48 1.56 -5.18 -12.13
CA PHE A 48 0.96 -6.27 -11.35
C PHE A 48 2.00 -7.20 -10.74
N PHE A 49 3.12 -7.44 -11.42
CA PHE A 49 4.24 -8.21 -10.87
C PHE A 49 4.82 -7.54 -9.61
N TYR A 50 4.91 -6.21 -9.59
CA TYR A 50 5.42 -5.45 -8.43
C TYR A 50 4.34 -5.02 -7.42
N ALA A 51 3.05 -5.19 -7.72
CA ALA A 51 1.97 -4.87 -6.78
C ALA A 51 2.10 -5.57 -5.41
N PRO A 52 2.56 -6.84 -5.30
CA PRO A 52 2.86 -7.47 -4.02
C PRO A 52 3.91 -6.73 -3.20
N ALA A 53 4.93 -6.14 -3.83
CA ALA A 53 5.93 -5.35 -3.12
C ALA A 53 5.31 -4.08 -2.52
N GLY A 54 4.48 -3.38 -3.30
CA GLY A 54 3.70 -2.24 -2.80
C GLY A 54 2.78 -2.63 -1.63
N ALA A 55 2.13 -3.79 -1.73
CA ALA A 55 1.27 -4.34 -0.68
C ALA A 55 2.04 -4.61 0.62
N ILE A 56 3.24 -5.19 0.53
CA ILE A 56 4.11 -5.45 1.69
C ILE A 56 4.52 -4.14 2.36
N VAL A 57 4.97 -3.15 1.58
CA VAL A 57 5.35 -1.83 2.09
C VAL A 57 4.16 -1.16 2.78
N GLY A 58 2.98 -1.19 2.16
CA GLY A 58 1.76 -0.65 2.74
C GLY A 58 1.35 -1.38 4.03
N ALA A 59 1.47 -2.70 4.08
CA ALA A 59 1.15 -3.49 5.27
C ALA A 59 2.06 -3.13 6.47
N ILE A 60 3.35 -2.93 6.21
CA ILE A 60 4.33 -2.50 7.21
C ILE A 60 3.98 -1.08 7.69
N ALA A 61 3.75 -0.15 6.77
CA ALA A 61 3.37 1.23 7.11
C ALA A 61 2.07 1.29 7.94
N GLY A 62 1.06 0.51 7.55
CA GLY A 62 -0.20 0.39 8.27
C GLY A 62 -0.05 -0.21 9.67
N ALA A 63 0.82 -1.21 9.83
CA ALA A 63 1.16 -1.79 11.13
C ALA A 63 1.83 -0.75 12.05
N VAL A 64 2.81 -0.02 11.51
CA VAL A 64 3.57 1.01 12.24
C VAL A 64 2.64 2.15 12.67
N TRP A 65 1.78 2.63 11.78
CA TRP A 65 0.80 3.66 12.11
C TRP A 65 -0.21 3.20 13.17
N ALA A 66 -0.71 1.97 13.06
CA ALA A 66 -1.61 1.41 14.06
C ALA A 66 -0.95 1.27 15.44
N ALA A 67 0.37 1.01 15.47
CA ALA A 67 1.16 0.96 16.69
C ALA A 67 1.45 2.35 17.28
N SER A 68 1.82 3.35 16.46
CA SER A 68 2.18 4.69 16.94
C SER A 68 1.01 5.42 17.61
N ARG A 69 -0.18 5.34 17.02
CA ARG A 69 -1.44 5.91 17.58
C ARG A 69 -1.77 5.40 18.99
N ARG A 70 -1.18 4.29 19.41
CA ARG A 70 -1.36 3.74 20.76
C ARG A 70 -0.34 4.25 21.76
N VAL A 71 0.88 4.54 21.31
CA VAL A 71 1.91 5.17 22.15
C VAL A 71 1.41 6.53 22.58
N ASP A 72 0.89 7.32 21.64
CA ASP A 72 0.33 8.64 21.92
C ASP A 72 -0.84 8.58 22.92
N ARG A 73 -1.72 7.58 22.82
CA ARG A 73 -2.83 7.38 23.75
C ARG A 73 -2.40 7.00 25.16
N ARG A 74 -1.24 6.36 25.33
CA ARG A 74 -0.69 6.02 26.66
C ARG A 74 0.06 7.19 27.29
N ALA A 75 0.69 8.03 26.48
CA ALA A 75 1.38 9.23 26.97
C ALA A 75 0.40 10.33 27.44
N ALA A 76 -0.85 10.28 27.00
CA ALA A 76 -1.92 11.19 27.38
C ALA A 76 -2.77 10.73 28.59
N GLN A 77 -2.44 9.59 29.21
CA GLN A 77 -3.06 9.04 30.41
C GLN A 77 -2.13 9.18 31.60
#